data_AF-A0A2V5RVJ5-F1
#
_entry.id   AF-A0A2V5RVJ5-F1
#
_cell.length_a   1.000
_cell.length_b   1.000
_cell.length_c   1.000
_cell.angle_alpha   90.00
_cell.angle_beta   90.00
_cell.angle_gamma   90.00
#
_symmetry.space_group_name_H-M   'P 1'
#
loop_
_entity.id
_entity.type
_entity.pdbx_description
1 polymer ?
#
loop_
_entity_poly.entity_id
_entity_poly.type
_entity_poly.pdbx_seq_one_letter_code
_entity_poly.pdbx_strand_id
1 'polypeptide(L)'
;RLQPLIIHHRIGFIAVGEPSLFLRVTSLHREEAFRASQSIVTELKKKVPIWKRPKFKADVVAPTSRGDAGLGPGSPIPATRV
;
A
#
# COMPACT_ATOMS: atom_id res chain seq x y z
N ARG A 1 -9.25 -20.32 24.04
CA ARG A 1 -10.29 -19.44 23.44
C ARG A 1 -9.69 -18.78 22.22
N LEU A 2 -10.27 -18.93 21.03
CA LEU A 2 -9.80 -18.22 19.83
C LEU A 2 -10.19 -16.75 19.94
N GLN A 3 -9.23 -15.85 19.75
CA GLN A 3 -9.47 -14.41 19.69
C GLN A 3 -9.94 -14.05 18.27
N PRO A 4 -10.92 -13.14 18.10
CA PRO A 4 -11.39 -12.74 16.79
C PRO A 4 -10.30 -11.99 16.00
N LEU A 5 -9.96 -12.52 14.82
CA LEU A 5 -9.05 -11.91 13.84
C LEU A 5 -9.86 -11.36 12.67
N ILE A 6 -9.60 -10.10 12.28
CA ILE A 6 -10.25 -9.49 11.11
C ILE A 6 -9.18 -8.97 10.15
N ILE A 7 -9.34 -9.29 8.86
CA ILE A 7 -8.52 -8.81 7.77
C ILE A 7 -9.43 -8.29 6.66
N HIS A 8 -9.23 -7.04 6.25
CA HIS A 8 -9.87 -6.47 5.08
C HIS A 8 -8.81 -5.94 4.13
N HIS A 9 -8.92 -6.32 2.86
CA HIS A 9 -8.06 -5.79 1.81
C HIS A 9 -8.94 -5.18 0.71
N ARG A 10 -8.69 -3.92 0.35
CA ARG A 10 -9.42 -3.23 -0.72
C ARG A 10 -8.88 -3.67 -2.09
N ILE A 11 -9.77 -3.79 -3.06
CA ILE A 11 -9.41 -4.07 -4.46
C ILE A 11 -9.80 -2.88 -5.35
N GLY A 12 -9.14 -2.75 -6.49
CA GLY A 12 -9.42 -1.67 -7.44
C GLY A 12 -8.58 -0.42 -7.20
N PHE A 13 -9.12 0.75 -7.53
CA PHE A 13 -8.38 2.01 -7.41
C PHE A 13 -8.31 2.49 -5.96
N ILE A 14 -7.10 2.78 -5.49
CA ILE A 14 -6.85 3.31 -4.15
C ILE A 14 -5.98 4.55 -4.29
N ALA A 15 -6.50 5.69 -3.83
CA ALA A 15 -5.80 6.97 -3.87
C ALA A 15 -4.54 6.94 -2.97
N VAL A 16 -3.57 7.81 -3.25
CA VAL A 16 -2.40 7.94 -2.36
C VAL A 16 -2.86 8.48 -1.01
N GLY A 17 -2.28 7.93 0.06
CA GLY A 17 -2.67 8.23 1.43
C GLY A 17 -3.81 7.37 1.97
N GLU A 18 -4.51 6.63 1.11
CA GLU A 18 -5.62 5.75 1.53
C GLU A 18 -5.13 4.35 1.95
N PRO A 19 -5.67 3.79 3.05
CA PRO A 19 -5.30 2.44 3.48
C PRO A 19 -5.83 1.38 2.51
N SER A 20 -4.95 0.45 2.13
CA SER A 20 -5.27 -0.69 1.25
C SER A 20 -5.52 -2.00 2.00
N LEU A 21 -4.94 -2.13 3.21
CA LEU A 21 -5.05 -3.29 4.08
C LEU A 21 -5.39 -2.81 5.50
N PHE A 22 -6.36 -3.46 6.12
CA PHE A 22 -6.74 -3.30 7.52
C PHE A 22 -6.63 -4.65 8.22
N LEU A 23 -5.99 -4.66 9.39
CA LEU A 23 -5.78 -5.84 10.22
C LEU A 23 -6.11 -5.50 11.67
N ARG A 24 -7.00 -6.27 12.29
CA ARG A 24 -7.29 -6.19 13.72
C ARG A 24 -6.97 -7.50 14.40
N VAL A 25 -6.03 -7.45 15.35
CA VAL A 25 -5.63 -8.58 16.20
C VAL A 25 -5.96 -8.24 17.65
N THR A 26 -6.63 -9.15 18.35
CA THR A 26 -6.86 -9.04 19.78
C THR A 26 -6.09 -10.14 20.51
N SER A 27 -5.46 -9.80 21.63
CA SER A 27 -4.84 -10.77 22.54
C SER A 27 -4.94 -10.30 23.98
N LEU A 28 -4.71 -11.21 24.93
CA LEU A 28 -4.65 -10.91 26.35
C LEU A 28 -3.45 -10.01 26.69
N HIS A 29 -2.31 -10.25 26.04
CA HIS A 29 -1.10 -9.47 26.20
C HIS A 29 -0.68 -8.81 24.90
N ARG A 30 -0.24 -7.56 24.97
CA ARG A 30 0.12 -6.76 23.78
C ARG A 30 1.23 -7.40 22.93
N GLU A 31 2.19 -8.08 23.57
CA GLU A 31 3.31 -8.69 22.86
C GLU A 31 2.85 -9.76 21.88
N GLU A 32 1.92 -10.62 22.29
CA GLU A 32 1.35 -11.66 21.42
C GLU A 32 0.62 -11.04 20.23
N ALA A 33 -0.14 -9.97 20.45
CA ALA A 33 -0.86 -9.27 19.39
C ALA A 33 0.09 -8.68 18.34
N PHE A 34 1.21 -8.08 18.76
CA PHE A 34 2.22 -7.56 17.84
C PHE A 34 2.91 -8.69 17.05
N ARG A 35 3.35 -9.75 17.73
CA ARG A 35 3.97 -10.92 17.08
C ARG A 35 3.04 -11.57 16.06
N ALA A 36 1.77 -11.77 16.43
CA ALA A 36 0.76 -12.32 15.54
C ALA A 36 0.50 -11.41 14.33
N SER A 37 0.38 -10.09 14.55
CA SER A 37 0.16 -9.13 13.46
C SER A 37 1.27 -9.20 12.41
N GLN A 38 2.53 -9.26 12.84
CA GLN A 38 3.68 -9.37 11.95
C GLN A 38 3.66 -10.68 11.16
N SER A 39 3.39 -11.81 11.84
CA SER A 39 3.31 -13.13 11.21
C SER A 39 2.18 -13.18 10.17
N ILE A 40 0.99 -12.68 10.51
CA ILE A 40 -0.17 -12.66 9.61
C ILE A 40 0.12 -11.87 8.33
N VAL A 41 0.68 -10.66 8.43
CA VAL A 41 1.00 -9.86 7.23
C VAL A 41 2.09 -10.53 6.39
N THR A 42 3.07 -11.15 7.05
CA THR A 42 4.15 -11.88 6.37
C THR A 42 3.59 -13.04 5.56
N GLU A 43 2.70 -13.84 6.14
CA GLU A 43 2.07 -14.96 5.46
C GLU A 43 1.06 -14.53 4.40
N LEU A 44 0.31 -13.46 4.66
CA LEU A 44 -0.63 -12.87 3.70
C LEU A 44 0.10 -12.48 2.41
N LYS A 45 1.24 -11.79 2.53
CA LYS A 45 2.03 -11.36 1.37
C LYS A 45 2.63 -12.52 0.56
N LYS A 46 2.82 -13.70 1.17
CA LYS A 46 3.33 -14.90 0.49
C LYS A 46 2.23 -15.68 -0.23
N LYS A 47 1.05 -15.76 0.40
CA LYS A 47 0.00 -16.72 0.01
C LYS A 47 -1.16 -16.10 -0.74
N VAL A 48 -1.44 -14.82 -0.53
CA VAL A 48 -2.61 -14.18 -1.12
C VAL A 48 -2.23 -13.52 -2.45
N PRO A 49 -2.90 -13.87 -3.57
CA PRO A 49 -2.57 -13.38 -4.91
C PRO A 49 -3.09 -11.95 -5.13
N ILE A 50 -2.41 -10.96 -4.54
CA ILE A 50 -2.74 -9.53 -4.65
C ILE A 50 -1.53 -8.78 -5.21
N TRP A 51 -1.72 -7.96 -6.25
CA TRP A 51 -0.64 -7.25 -6.93
C TRP A 51 -0.94 -5.78 -7.17
N LYS A 52 -0.05 -4.91 -6.67
CA LYS A 52 -0.13 -3.48 -6.88
C LYS A 52 0.39 -3.08 -8.27
N ARG A 53 -0.39 -2.29 -9.01
CA ARG A 53 -0.03 -1.64 -10.28
C ARG A 53 -0.14 -0.12 -10.13
N PRO A 54 0.98 0.59 -9.91
CA PRO A 54 0.96 2.04 -9.73
C PRO A 54 0.48 2.75 -11.00
N LYS A 55 -0.25 3.86 -10.83
CA LYS A 55 -0.65 4.75 -11.92
C LYS A 55 0.05 6.09 -11.72
N PHE A 56 1.08 6.30 -12.52
CA PHE A 56 1.74 7.58 -12.63
C PHE A 56 0.91 8.51 -13.53
N LYS A 57 0.92 9.81 -13.26
CA LYS A 57 0.43 10.79 -14.24
C LYS A 57 1.32 10.62 -15.47
N ALA A 58 0.73 10.63 -16.67
CA ALA A 58 1.54 10.78 -17.86
C ALA A 58 2.32 12.09 -17.70
N ASP A 59 3.63 12.05 -17.92
CA ASP A 59 4.39 13.28 -18.05
C ASP A 59 3.73 14.05 -19.19
N VAL A 60 3.06 15.16 -18.87
CA VAL A 60 2.76 16.15 -19.88
C VAL A 60 4.12 16.70 -20.24
N VAL A 61 4.72 16.15 -21.31
CA VAL A 61 5.80 16.82 -21.99
C VAL A 61 5.17 18.11 -22.51
N ALA A 62 5.24 19.18 -21.72
CA ALA A 62 5.06 20.51 -22.24
C ALA A 62 5.97 20.61 -23.47
N PRO A 63 5.52 21.16 -24.61
CA PRO A 63 6.38 21.29 -25.77
C PRO A 63 7.63 22.04 -25.31
N THR A 64 8.76 21.35 -25.26
CA THR A 64 10.00 21.89 -24.70
C THR A 64 10.48 22.98 -25.65
N SER A 65 10.17 24.23 -25.35
CA SER A 65 10.89 25.35 -25.93
C SER A 65 12.28 25.38 -25.32
N ARG A 66 13.21 24.67 -25.98
CA ARG A 66 14.68 24.67 -25.81
C ARG A 66 15.23 24.07 -24.50
N GLY A 67 16.19 23.16 -24.68
CA GLY A 67 17.43 23.07 -23.90
C GLY A 67 17.31 22.84 -22.39
N ASP A 68 17.46 21.57 -22.00
CA ASP A 68 18.24 21.12 -20.83
C ASP A 68 17.92 21.73 -19.44
N ALA A 69 17.00 21.11 -18.69
CA ALA A 69 17.07 21.12 -17.23
C ALA A 69 16.27 19.93 -16.64
N GLY A 70 16.96 19.11 -15.84
CA GLY A 70 16.44 17.86 -15.28
C GLY A 70 15.28 18.00 -14.30
N LEU A 71 14.53 16.90 -14.14
CA LEU A 71 13.48 16.75 -13.14
C LEU A 71 14.06 16.88 -11.72
N GLY A 72 13.53 17.84 -10.95
CA GLY A 72 13.84 17.98 -9.53
C GLY A 72 13.08 16.98 -8.64
N PRO A 73 13.67 16.53 -7.52
CA PRO A 73 13.02 15.64 -6.55
C PRO A 73 11.94 16.39 -5.75
N GLY A 74 10.69 15.89 -5.72
CA GLY A 74 9.62 16.45 -4.87
C GLY A 74 8.18 16.36 -5.41
N SER A 75 7.95 15.87 -6.63
CA SER A 75 6.58 15.73 -7.15
C SER A 75 5.83 14.57 -6.46
N PRO A 76 4.60 14.80 -5.95
CA PRO A 76 3.83 13.75 -5.27
C PRO A 76 3.48 12.62 -6.24
N ILE A 77 3.88 11.41 -5.89
CA ILE A 77 3.58 10.19 -6.64
C ILE A 77 2.05 10.00 -6.64
N PRO A 78 1.41 9.71 -7.78
CA PRO A 78 -0.04 9.46 -7.83
C PRO A 78 -0.41 7.97 -7.62
N ALA A 79 -1.71 7.76 -7.47
CA ALA A 79 -2.39 6.59 -6.88
C ALA A 79 -2.09 5.21 -7.51
N THR A 80 -2.32 4.13 -6.77
CA THR A 80 -1.98 2.76 -7.18
C THR A 80 -3.19 1.83 -7.16
N ARG A 81 -3.39 1.04 -8.22
CA ARG A 81 -4.40 -0.04 -8.26
C ARG A 81 -3.84 -1.26 -7.51
N VAL A 82 -4.64 -1.93 -6.68
CA VAL A 82 -4.25 -3.16 -5.96
C VAL A 82 -5.02 -4.36 -6.45
#